data_AF-A0AAW7XQD9-F1
#
_entry.id   AF-A0AAW7XQD9-F1
#
_cell.length_a   1.000
_cell.length_b   1.000
_cell.length_c   1.000
_cell.angle_alpha   90.00
_cell.angle_beta   90.00
_cell.angle_gamma   90.00
#
_symmetry.space_group_name_H-M   'P 1'
#
loop_
_entity.id
_entity.type
_entity.pdbx_description
1 polymer ?
#
loop_
_entity_poly.entity_id
_entity_poly.type
_entity_poly.pdbx_seq_one_letter_code
_entity_poly.pdbx_strand_id
1 'polypeptide(L)'
;MSRLFPAAHMSLFALGLTVSALGASAEMMEVVGIADGDTLNVRQGPNAASADIGDLEEHTMVEVLGRNFAQTWAQIQYGDQLGWVSTAYLASSAPPPAVIGANVVTGIAADDPDGGLVVRGGAGTDFAAIGTLRNETLVHVIQMAEGGTWAMIGFGGNVGWVSTTYLTAANTLPAPTDGVDPHTAPDGGPLPAVFTVTGVAANDKLWVRDAPSATGARLGGLTPNSVVSLNARASEDWGQITLNGQIGYVHMGYLTRAAESGGTTTVNGFPLGLTCRGTEPFWTLTVAQDRTVEYTSLIDGADPITSLTQTTPAIGGGYPYTFGAQRYSGTLDQTACSDGMSDISYSMSLILTRAQSGGGSETLYGCCNVE
;
A
#
# COMPACT_ATOMS: atom_id res chain seq x y z
N MET A 1 34.82 -11.92 84.38
CA MET A 1 33.55 -11.22 84.09
C MET A 1 33.45 -11.05 82.58
N SER A 2 32.29 -11.35 81.97
CA SER A 2 31.79 -11.04 80.60
C SER A 2 31.05 -12.27 80.06
N ARG A 3 29.78 -12.50 80.40
CA ARG A 3 28.52 -12.00 79.79
C ARG A 3 28.36 -12.28 78.29
N LEU A 4 27.42 -13.20 78.01
CA LEU A 4 26.78 -13.55 76.74
C LEU A 4 26.03 -12.36 76.10
N PHE A 5 25.86 -12.35 74.77
CA PHE A 5 24.62 -12.06 74.02
C PHE A 5 24.84 -12.30 72.49
N PRO A 6 23.79 -12.44 71.65
CA PRO A 6 23.62 -13.58 70.74
C PRO A 6 23.77 -13.26 69.24
N ALA A 7 23.90 -14.30 68.42
CA ALA A 7 23.97 -14.24 66.97
C ALA A 7 22.60 -13.90 66.35
N ALA A 8 22.51 -12.75 65.66
CA ALA A 8 21.37 -12.38 64.84
C ALA A 8 21.50 -12.99 63.44
N HIS A 9 20.48 -13.74 63.03
CA HIS A 9 20.32 -14.25 61.66
C HIS A 9 19.96 -13.10 60.73
N MET A 10 20.80 -12.84 59.73
CA MET A 10 20.56 -11.84 58.69
C MET A 10 20.00 -12.54 57.44
N SER A 11 18.66 -12.53 57.30
CA SER A 11 17.97 -13.03 56.11
C SER A 11 17.79 -11.93 55.07
N LEU A 12 18.42 -12.15 53.93
CA LEU A 12 17.96 -12.00 52.54
C LEU A 12 17.08 -10.80 52.14
N PHE A 13 17.58 -10.00 51.18
CA PHE A 13 16.81 -9.61 49.98
C PHE A 13 17.81 -9.40 48.83
N ALA A 14 18.06 -10.46 48.05
CA ALA A 14 18.65 -10.31 46.73
C ALA A 14 17.54 -9.77 45.82
N LEU A 15 17.59 -8.49 45.51
CA LEU A 15 16.72 -7.87 44.50
C LEU A 15 17.15 -8.45 43.15
N GLY A 16 16.47 -9.52 42.71
CA GLY A 16 16.64 -10.08 41.38
C GLY A 16 16.18 -9.05 40.37
N LEU A 17 17.10 -8.27 39.84
CA LEU A 17 16.86 -7.43 38.67
C LEU A 17 16.68 -8.39 37.49
N THR A 18 15.44 -8.74 37.16
CA THR A 18 15.14 -9.40 35.90
C THR A 18 15.41 -8.38 34.80
N VAL A 19 16.60 -8.46 34.21
CA VAL A 19 16.85 -7.80 32.92
C VAL A 19 15.96 -8.51 31.93
N SER A 20 14.83 -7.89 31.59
CA SER A 20 14.07 -8.26 30.40
C SER A 20 15.02 -8.06 29.22
N ALA A 21 15.49 -9.16 28.63
CA ALA A 21 16.13 -9.12 27.34
C ALA A 21 15.06 -8.68 26.32
N LEU A 22 15.00 -7.38 26.04
CA LEU A 22 14.41 -6.90 24.80
C LEU A 22 15.23 -7.55 23.69
N GLY A 23 14.61 -8.39 22.88
CA GLY A 23 15.23 -8.92 21.67
C GLY A 23 15.71 -7.74 20.84
N ALA A 24 17.03 -7.61 20.67
CA ALA A 24 17.58 -6.74 19.66
C ALA A 24 17.19 -7.35 18.32
N SER A 25 16.25 -6.73 17.62
CA SER A 25 16.01 -7.05 16.22
C SER A 25 17.21 -6.52 15.45
N ALA A 26 17.97 -7.40 14.82
CA ALA A 26 19.00 -7.00 13.89
C ALA A 26 18.37 -6.26 12.71
N GLU A 27 18.94 -5.11 12.33
CA GLU A 27 18.50 -4.31 11.18
C GLU A 27 19.56 -4.40 10.08
N MET A 28 19.21 -4.91 8.90
CA MET A 28 20.10 -4.84 7.73
C MET A 28 20.11 -3.41 7.18
N MET A 29 21.31 -2.86 6.97
CA MET A 29 21.54 -1.51 6.50
C MET A 29 22.59 -1.51 5.41
N GLU A 30 22.48 -0.58 4.47
CA GLU A 30 23.43 -0.36 3.38
C GLU A 30 24.33 0.82 3.72
N VAL A 31 25.64 0.70 3.47
CA VAL A 31 26.57 1.83 3.54
C VAL A 31 26.29 2.77 2.37
N VAL A 32 25.98 4.04 2.67
CA VAL A 32 25.65 5.04 1.66
C VAL A 32 26.31 6.38 1.92
N GLY A 33 26.41 7.19 0.86
CA GLY A 33 26.84 8.59 0.95
C GLY A 33 28.34 8.77 1.15
N ILE A 34 29.14 7.75 0.81
CA ILE A 34 30.59 7.81 0.76
C ILE A 34 31.02 8.43 -0.59
N ALA A 35 32.00 9.34 -0.56
CA ALA A 35 32.51 9.99 -1.76
C ALA A 35 33.34 9.02 -2.61
N ASP A 36 33.43 9.26 -3.92
CA ASP A 36 34.22 8.44 -4.83
C ASP A 36 35.68 8.31 -4.37
N GLY A 37 36.09 7.07 -4.07
CA GLY A 37 37.44 6.73 -3.61
C GLY A 37 37.64 6.74 -2.09
N ASP A 38 36.60 7.03 -1.30
CA ASP A 38 36.60 6.93 0.17
C ASP A 38 35.93 5.64 0.66
N THR A 39 36.07 5.36 1.96
CA THR A 39 35.43 4.22 2.67
C THR A 39 34.82 4.67 4.00
N LEU A 40 33.91 3.85 4.54
CA LEU A 40 33.39 4.01 5.89
C LEU A 40 34.23 3.24 6.91
N ASN A 41 34.90 3.95 7.81
CA ASN A 41 35.73 3.31 8.83
C ASN A 41 34.88 2.58 9.87
N VAL A 42 35.28 1.37 10.20
CA VAL A 42 34.81 0.56 11.33
C VAL A 42 35.71 0.84 12.52
N ARG A 43 35.13 1.27 13.65
CA ARG A 43 35.88 1.67 14.83
C ARG A 43 35.67 0.75 16.02
N GLN A 44 36.66 0.69 16.90
CA GLN A 44 36.58 -0.12 18.13
C GLN A 44 35.54 0.42 19.14
N GLY A 45 35.12 1.68 19.03
CA GLY A 45 34.14 2.30 19.92
C GLY A 45 33.29 3.36 19.22
N PRO A 46 32.15 3.77 19.83
CA PRO A 46 31.14 4.63 19.19
C PRO A 46 31.53 6.12 19.21
N ASN A 47 32.72 6.45 18.71
CA ASN A 47 33.21 7.81 18.54
C ASN A 47 34.36 7.87 17.51
N ALA A 48 34.56 9.03 16.91
CA ALA A 48 35.56 9.22 15.85
C ALA A 48 37.03 9.14 16.33
N ALA A 49 37.28 9.25 17.63
CA ALA A 49 38.63 9.14 18.20
C ALA A 49 39.02 7.69 18.55
N SER A 50 38.08 6.75 18.50
CA SER A 50 38.37 5.33 18.69
C SER A 50 39.22 4.77 17.55
N ALA A 51 40.05 3.78 17.88
CA ALA A 51 40.91 3.10 16.93
C ALA A 51 40.11 2.60 15.73
N ASP A 52 40.65 2.87 14.55
CA ASP A 52 40.18 2.32 13.29
C ASP A 52 40.60 0.86 13.19
N ILE A 53 39.65 -0.03 12.95
CA ILE A 53 39.86 -1.48 12.90
C ILE A 53 39.54 -2.07 11.52
N GLY A 54 39.18 -1.24 10.55
CA GLY A 54 38.89 -1.65 9.18
C GLY A 54 37.94 -0.70 8.46
N ASP A 55 37.57 -1.05 7.24
CA ASP A 55 36.80 -0.20 6.35
C ASP A 55 35.67 -0.99 5.68
N LEU A 56 34.62 -0.27 5.29
CA LEU A 56 33.52 -0.75 4.45
C LEU A 56 33.40 0.13 3.21
N GLU A 57 33.16 -0.51 2.06
CA GLU A 57 32.93 0.18 0.79
C GLU A 57 31.48 0.70 0.71
N GLU A 58 31.23 1.72 -0.12
CA GLU A 58 29.86 2.13 -0.50
C GLU A 58 29.05 0.91 -0.99
N HIS A 59 27.76 0.85 -0.66
CA HIS A 59 26.85 -0.26 -0.93
C HIS A 59 27.10 -1.55 -0.13
N THR A 60 28.06 -1.57 0.80
CA THR A 60 28.25 -2.72 1.70
C THR A 60 27.02 -2.91 2.58
N MET A 61 26.46 -4.12 2.59
CA MET A 61 25.37 -4.49 3.49
C MET A 61 25.90 -4.92 4.86
N VAL A 62 25.38 -4.32 5.92
CA VAL A 62 25.77 -4.61 7.31
C VAL A 62 24.56 -4.93 8.17
N GLU A 63 24.73 -5.90 9.07
CA GLU A 63 23.76 -6.21 10.12
C GLU A 63 24.03 -5.34 11.35
N VAL A 64 23.10 -4.43 11.66
CA VAL A 64 23.17 -3.60 12.87
C VAL A 64 22.58 -4.37 14.05
N LEU A 65 23.45 -4.70 14.99
CA LEU A 65 23.13 -5.46 16.21
C LEU A 65 22.63 -4.57 17.34
N GLY A 66 22.89 -3.26 17.25
CA GLY A 66 22.49 -2.28 18.26
C GLY A 66 23.04 -0.90 17.97
N ARG A 67 22.64 0.10 18.75
CA ARG A 67 23.09 1.50 18.61
C ARG A 67 23.53 2.06 19.95
N ASN A 68 24.41 3.05 19.93
CA ASN A 68 24.76 3.77 21.15
C ASN A 68 23.55 4.59 21.64
N PHE A 69 23.59 5.06 22.89
CA PHE A 69 22.48 5.81 23.49
C PHE A 69 22.06 7.04 22.66
N ALA A 70 23.02 7.70 22.01
CA ALA A 70 22.80 8.87 21.17
C ALA A 70 22.33 8.55 19.74
N GLN A 71 22.21 7.27 19.36
CA GLN A 71 21.81 6.81 18.02
C GLN A 71 22.73 7.26 16.86
N THR A 72 23.94 7.75 17.17
CA THR A 72 24.93 8.27 16.21
C THR A 72 25.92 7.23 15.71
N TRP A 73 25.99 6.08 16.39
CA TRP A 73 26.84 4.96 16.04
C TRP A 73 26.06 3.64 16.12
N ALA A 74 26.23 2.80 15.11
CA ALA A 74 25.68 1.45 15.03
C ALA A 74 26.78 0.42 15.31
N GLN A 75 26.46 -0.59 16.11
CA GLN A 75 27.32 -1.72 16.37
C GLN A 75 27.03 -2.82 15.35
N ILE A 76 28.09 -3.35 14.74
CA ILE A 76 28.04 -4.39 13.71
C ILE A 76 28.98 -5.53 14.08
N GLN A 77 28.75 -6.72 13.51
CA GLN A 77 29.76 -7.77 13.46
C GLN A 77 30.79 -7.44 12.37
N TYR A 78 32.08 -7.47 12.68
CA TYR A 78 33.18 -7.24 11.73
C TYR A 78 34.28 -8.30 11.90
N GLY A 79 34.31 -9.28 10.99
CA GLY A 79 35.12 -10.49 11.15
C GLY A 79 34.74 -11.24 12.42
N ASP A 80 35.71 -11.50 13.30
CA ASP A 80 35.51 -12.20 14.58
C ASP A 80 35.24 -11.25 15.78
N GLN A 81 35.10 -9.94 15.55
CA GLN A 81 34.90 -8.94 16.61
C GLN A 81 33.73 -8.00 16.32
N LEU A 82 33.31 -7.25 17.35
CA LEU A 82 32.32 -6.19 17.18
C LEU A 82 33.00 -4.87 16.81
N GLY A 83 32.41 -4.15 15.86
CA GLY A 83 32.84 -2.83 15.41
C GLY A 83 31.71 -1.81 15.50
N TRP A 84 32.06 -0.54 15.40
CA TRP A 84 31.13 0.59 15.41
C TRP A 84 31.32 1.45 14.16
N VAL A 85 30.23 1.72 13.47
CA VAL A 85 30.19 2.59 12.29
C VAL A 85 29.25 3.77 12.53
N SER A 86 29.50 4.90 11.87
CA SER A 86 28.64 6.07 12.03
C SER A 86 27.30 5.84 11.32
N THR A 87 26.20 6.11 12.00
CA THR A 87 24.84 5.96 11.43
C THR A 87 24.54 6.97 10.33
N ALA A 88 25.35 8.02 10.20
CA ALA A 88 25.21 9.02 9.13
C ALA A 88 25.46 8.43 7.72
N TYR A 89 26.18 7.31 7.64
CA TYR A 89 26.51 6.63 6.38
C TYR A 89 25.81 5.27 6.26
N LEU A 90 24.71 5.08 6.98
CA LEU A 90 23.90 3.88 6.89
C LEU A 90 22.48 4.26 6.46
N ALA A 91 22.03 3.74 5.32
CA ALA A 91 20.63 3.75 4.93
C ALA A 91 20.00 2.40 5.27
N SER A 92 18.70 2.39 5.55
CA SER A 92 17.96 1.14 5.65
C SER A 92 18.09 0.40 4.32
N SER A 93 18.57 -0.85 4.36
CA SER A 93 18.54 -1.75 3.20
C SER A 93 17.26 -2.56 3.16
N ALA A 94 16.26 -2.22 4.00
CA ALA A 94 14.95 -2.80 3.88
C ALA A 94 14.43 -2.51 2.46
N PRO A 95 13.92 -3.53 1.74
CA PRO A 95 13.27 -3.28 0.47
C PRO A 95 12.25 -2.15 0.64
N PRO A 96 12.18 -1.18 -0.30
CA PRO A 96 11.24 -0.10 -0.17
C PRO A 96 9.84 -0.67 0.04
N PRO A 97 9.10 -0.18 1.05
CA PRO A 97 7.83 -0.76 1.44
C PRO A 97 6.87 -0.74 0.25
N ALA A 98 5.89 -1.63 0.26
CA ALA A 98 4.85 -1.64 -0.75
C ALA A 98 4.17 -0.26 -0.83
N VAL A 99 3.94 0.22 -2.06
CA VAL A 99 3.29 1.51 -2.33
C VAL A 99 2.01 1.32 -3.12
N ILE A 100 1.13 2.33 -3.14
CA ILE A 100 0.12 2.39 -4.20
C ILE A 100 0.85 2.59 -5.54
N GLY A 101 0.43 1.86 -6.56
CA GLY A 101 1.09 1.85 -7.85
C GLY A 101 2.04 0.66 -8.05
N ALA A 102 3.19 0.90 -8.68
CA ALA A 102 4.07 -0.14 -9.16
C ALA A 102 4.79 -0.89 -8.04
N ASN A 103 4.63 -2.21 -8.00
CA ASN A 103 5.34 -3.09 -7.08
C ASN A 103 5.81 -4.37 -7.77
N VAL A 104 6.78 -5.02 -7.16
CA VAL A 104 7.31 -6.32 -7.56
C VAL A 104 7.15 -7.30 -6.40
N VAL A 105 6.77 -8.54 -6.72
CA VAL A 105 6.71 -9.64 -5.75
C VAL A 105 8.13 -10.05 -5.37
N THR A 106 8.44 -10.09 -4.08
CA THR A 106 9.76 -10.44 -3.55
C THR A 106 9.64 -11.38 -2.35
N GLY A 107 10.76 -12.00 -1.95
CA GLY A 107 10.82 -12.82 -0.74
C GLY A 107 10.17 -14.21 -0.86
N ILE A 108 9.85 -14.67 -2.07
CA ILE A 108 9.31 -16.01 -2.31
C ILE A 108 10.46 -16.99 -2.57
N ALA A 109 10.51 -18.09 -1.82
CA ALA A 109 11.52 -19.14 -1.99
C ALA A 109 11.33 -19.90 -3.31
N ALA A 110 12.43 -20.40 -3.90
CA ALA A 110 12.39 -21.12 -5.17
C ALA A 110 11.60 -22.45 -5.09
N ASP A 111 11.55 -23.06 -3.91
CA ASP A 111 10.86 -24.31 -3.58
C ASP A 111 9.61 -24.10 -2.71
N ASP A 112 9.04 -22.90 -2.73
CA ASP A 112 7.82 -22.57 -1.98
C ASP A 112 6.68 -23.56 -2.31
N PRO A 113 6.02 -24.15 -1.30
CA PRO A 113 5.03 -25.21 -1.50
C PRO A 113 3.74 -24.73 -2.20
N ASP A 114 3.42 -23.44 -2.10
CA ASP A 114 2.31 -22.82 -2.82
C ASP A 114 2.72 -22.39 -4.24
N GLY A 115 4.03 -22.46 -4.55
CA GLY A 115 4.61 -22.11 -5.84
C GLY A 115 4.60 -20.60 -6.11
N GLY A 116 4.37 -19.77 -5.07
CA GLY A 116 4.23 -18.33 -5.23
C GLY A 116 3.50 -17.62 -4.08
N LEU A 117 3.49 -16.29 -4.14
CA LEU A 117 2.64 -15.44 -3.32
C LEU A 117 1.17 -15.73 -3.61
N VAL A 118 0.43 -16.18 -2.59
CA VAL A 118 -1.01 -16.50 -2.72
C VAL A 118 -1.84 -15.23 -2.89
N VAL A 119 -2.65 -15.20 -3.96
CA VAL A 119 -3.68 -14.20 -4.22
C VAL A 119 -5.00 -14.68 -3.63
N ARG A 120 -5.67 -13.81 -2.87
CA ARG A 120 -6.91 -14.13 -2.14
C ARG A 120 -8.08 -13.27 -2.57
N GLY A 121 -9.29 -13.76 -2.30
CA GLY A 121 -10.54 -13.03 -2.58
C GLY A 121 -10.80 -11.82 -1.67
N GLY A 122 -10.02 -11.64 -0.60
CA GLY A 122 -10.15 -10.54 0.36
C GLY A 122 -8.88 -10.32 1.17
N ALA A 123 -8.83 -9.21 1.92
CA ALA A 123 -7.69 -8.80 2.73
C ALA A 123 -7.57 -9.64 4.02
N GLY A 124 -6.91 -10.80 3.92
CA GLY A 124 -6.69 -11.68 5.08
C GLY A 124 -6.44 -13.13 4.67
N THR A 125 -5.85 -13.92 5.57
CA THR A 125 -5.55 -15.34 5.33
C THR A 125 -6.79 -16.24 5.34
N ASP A 126 -7.89 -15.78 5.90
CA ASP A 126 -9.14 -16.54 6.01
C ASP A 126 -9.96 -16.51 4.71
N PHE A 127 -9.63 -15.61 3.79
CA PHE A 127 -10.25 -15.55 2.47
C PHE A 127 -9.70 -16.64 1.54
N ALA A 128 -10.55 -17.13 0.65
CA ALA A 128 -10.22 -18.17 -0.31
C ALA A 128 -9.02 -17.76 -1.20
N ALA A 129 -8.09 -18.69 -1.40
CA ALA A 129 -7.05 -18.56 -2.40
C ALA A 129 -7.67 -18.66 -3.81
N ILE A 130 -7.39 -17.67 -4.66
CA ILE A 130 -7.90 -17.58 -6.03
C ILE A 130 -6.78 -17.70 -7.08
N GLY A 131 -5.51 -17.75 -6.65
CA GLY A 131 -4.36 -18.02 -7.48
C GLY A 131 -3.05 -17.70 -6.77
N THR A 132 -1.95 -17.70 -7.52
CA THR A 132 -0.60 -17.41 -7.01
C THR A 132 0.18 -16.52 -7.97
N LEU A 133 1.17 -15.78 -7.46
CA LEU A 133 2.12 -14.96 -8.22
C LEU A 133 3.53 -15.44 -7.95
N ARG A 134 4.35 -15.55 -8.99
CA ARG A 134 5.75 -15.96 -8.83
C ARG A 134 6.59 -14.82 -8.25
N ASN A 135 7.75 -15.15 -7.68
CA ASN A 135 8.76 -14.15 -7.37
C ASN A 135 9.07 -13.29 -8.61
N GLU A 136 9.39 -12.01 -8.40
CA GLU A 136 9.67 -11.01 -9.44
C GLU A 136 8.47 -10.64 -10.33
N THR A 137 7.27 -11.13 -10.01
CA THR A 137 6.06 -10.72 -10.73
C THR A 137 5.77 -9.25 -10.45
N LEU A 138 5.71 -8.45 -11.51
CA LEU A 138 5.26 -7.06 -11.43
C LEU A 138 3.75 -6.99 -11.26
N VAL A 139 3.30 -6.10 -10.38
CA VAL A 139 1.90 -5.83 -10.10
C VAL A 139 1.68 -4.33 -9.92
N HIS A 140 0.48 -3.88 -10.24
CA HIS A 140 0.01 -2.56 -9.82
C HIS A 140 -0.92 -2.72 -8.61
N VAL A 141 -0.53 -2.14 -7.49
CA VAL A 141 -1.35 -2.05 -6.29
C VAL A 141 -2.34 -0.89 -6.45
N ILE A 142 -3.63 -1.25 -6.47
CA ILE A 142 -4.75 -0.32 -6.58
C ILE A 142 -5.02 0.34 -5.22
N GLN A 143 -4.93 -0.45 -4.15
CA GLN A 143 -5.33 -0.04 -2.80
C GLN A 143 -4.60 -0.86 -1.74
N MET A 144 -4.33 -0.24 -0.57
CA MET A 144 -3.91 -0.94 0.65
C MET A 144 -5.11 -1.21 1.56
N ALA A 145 -5.12 -2.36 2.24
CA ALA A 145 -6.06 -2.65 3.31
C ALA A 145 -5.75 -1.81 4.56
N GLU A 146 -6.72 -1.72 5.47
CA GLU A 146 -6.50 -1.11 6.78
C GLU A 146 -5.33 -1.81 7.51
N GLY A 147 -4.41 -1.01 8.07
CA GLY A 147 -3.17 -1.52 8.67
C GLY A 147 -2.05 -1.88 7.66
N GLY A 148 -2.29 -1.77 6.35
CA GLY A 148 -1.25 -1.83 5.31
C GLY A 148 -0.58 -3.18 5.12
N THR A 149 -1.15 -4.27 5.65
CA THR A 149 -0.59 -5.63 5.57
C THR A 149 -1.05 -6.42 4.34
N TRP A 150 -2.07 -5.91 3.64
CA TRP A 150 -2.63 -6.47 2.41
C TRP A 150 -2.82 -5.39 1.34
N ALA A 151 -2.67 -5.77 0.07
CA ALA A 151 -2.79 -4.90 -1.10
C ALA A 151 -3.72 -5.52 -2.15
N MET A 152 -4.60 -4.71 -2.74
CA MET A 152 -5.49 -5.08 -3.84
C MET A 152 -4.82 -4.85 -5.19
N ILE A 153 -4.93 -5.83 -6.10
CA ILE A 153 -4.35 -5.82 -7.45
C ILE A 153 -5.38 -6.29 -8.48
N GLY A 154 -5.16 -6.00 -9.76
CA GLY A 154 -5.89 -6.66 -10.85
C GLY A 154 -5.40 -8.09 -11.05
N PHE A 155 -6.29 -9.09 -11.03
CA PHE A 155 -5.92 -10.51 -11.15
C PHE A 155 -7.02 -11.35 -11.80
N GLY A 156 -6.66 -12.21 -12.76
CA GLY A 156 -7.58 -13.22 -13.30
C GLY A 156 -8.82 -12.65 -13.98
N GLY A 157 -8.76 -11.40 -14.45
CA GLY A 157 -9.91 -10.67 -15.01
C GLY A 157 -10.83 -10.05 -13.96
N ASN A 158 -10.45 -10.04 -12.68
CA ASN A 158 -11.12 -9.36 -11.58
C ASN A 158 -10.05 -8.68 -10.71
N VAL A 159 -10.33 -8.53 -9.41
CA VAL A 159 -9.37 -8.09 -8.39
C VAL A 159 -8.99 -9.24 -7.47
N GLY A 160 -7.83 -9.11 -6.83
CA GLY A 160 -7.36 -10.02 -5.79
C GLY A 160 -6.51 -9.30 -4.76
N TRP A 161 -6.33 -9.92 -3.60
CA TRP A 161 -5.57 -9.37 -2.47
C TRP A 161 -4.32 -10.20 -2.19
N VAL A 162 -3.20 -9.53 -1.94
CA VAL A 162 -1.90 -10.14 -1.63
C VAL A 162 -1.30 -9.49 -0.39
N SER A 163 -0.45 -10.22 0.33
CA SER A 163 0.24 -9.65 1.51
C SER A 163 1.34 -8.67 1.07
N THR A 164 1.41 -7.50 1.69
CA THR A 164 2.41 -6.46 1.40
C THR A 164 3.81 -6.83 1.85
N THR A 165 3.96 -7.81 2.76
CA THR A 165 5.25 -8.35 3.19
C THR A 165 6.07 -8.91 2.02
N TYR A 166 5.39 -9.36 0.96
CA TYR A 166 6.01 -9.93 -0.24
C TYR A 166 5.97 -8.96 -1.42
N LEU A 167 5.76 -7.66 -1.16
CA LEU A 167 5.75 -6.61 -2.17
C LEU A 167 6.84 -5.58 -1.86
N THR A 168 7.51 -5.14 -2.91
CA THR A 168 8.50 -4.07 -2.87
C THR A 168 8.16 -3.06 -3.96
N ALA A 169 8.30 -1.76 -3.68
CA ALA A 169 8.09 -0.73 -4.71
C ALA A 169 8.99 -1.00 -5.92
N ALA A 170 8.42 -1.00 -7.13
CA ALA A 170 9.13 -1.38 -8.34
C ALA A 170 9.80 -0.17 -9.01
N ASN A 171 11.11 -0.27 -9.27
CA ASN A 171 11.88 0.76 -9.97
C ASN A 171 12.26 0.40 -11.42
N THR A 172 11.97 -0.81 -11.90
CA THR A 172 12.33 -1.25 -13.26
C THR A 172 11.29 -2.22 -13.84
N LEU A 173 10.90 -2.02 -15.11
CA LEU A 173 10.08 -2.93 -15.90
C LEU A 173 10.93 -3.49 -17.04
N PRO A 174 10.64 -4.70 -17.56
CA PRO A 174 11.35 -5.25 -18.70
C PRO A 174 11.25 -4.36 -19.96
N ALA A 175 12.34 -4.32 -20.74
CA ALA A 175 12.37 -3.61 -22.01
C ALA A 175 11.50 -4.30 -23.09
N PRO A 176 10.80 -3.55 -23.95
CA PRO A 176 9.94 -4.09 -25.00
C PRO A 176 10.73 -4.46 -26.25
N THR A 177 10.10 -5.26 -27.13
CA THR A 177 10.76 -5.84 -28.30
C THR A 177 10.94 -4.86 -29.47
N ASP A 178 10.10 -3.82 -29.55
CA ASP A 178 10.05 -2.90 -30.71
C ASP A 178 10.52 -1.46 -30.39
N GLY A 179 11.25 -1.28 -29.29
CA GLY A 179 11.80 0.04 -28.91
C GLY A 179 10.76 1.08 -28.47
N VAL A 180 9.53 0.66 -28.19
CA VAL A 180 8.53 1.49 -27.49
C VAL A 180 8.97 1.75 -26.04
N ASP A 181 8.40 2.74 -25.37
CA ASP A 181 8.63 2.90 -23.92
C ASP A 181 7.79 1.86 -23.16
N PRO A 182 8.40 0.93 -22.39
CA PRO A 182 7.66 -0.07 -21.62
C PRO A 182 6.82 0.54 -20.49
N HIS A 183 7.14 1.76 -20.08
CA HIS A 183 6.53 2.47 -18.94
C HIS A 183 5.36 3.37 -19.34
N THR A 184 5.02 3.46 -20.62
CA THR A 184 3.94 4.34 -21.11
C THR A 184 2.85 3.52 -21.79
N ALA A 185 1.61 3.66 -21.30
CA ALA A 185 0.46 2.94 -21.84
C ALA A 185 -0.11 3.60 -23.11
N PRO A 186 -1.09 2.98 -23.80
CA PRO A 186 -1.67 3.54 -25.02
C PRO A 186 -2.33 4.91 -24.85
N ASP A 187 -2.78 5.23 -23.64
CA ASP A 187 -3.39 6.53 -23.29
C ASP A 187 -2.37 7.59 -22.87
N GLY A 188 -1.07 7.26 -22.89
CA GLY A 188 0.02 8.15 -22.46
C GLY A 188 0.27 8.18 -20.95
N GLY A 189 -0.52 7.47 -20.15
CA GLY A 189 -0.30 7.38 -18.70
C GLY A 189 0.80 6.37 -18.32
N PRO A 190 1.29 6.41 -17.07
CA PRO A 190 2.37 5.53 -16.60
C PRO A 190 1.92 4.06 -16.50
N LEU A 191 2.88 3.15 -16.60
CA LEU A 191 2.77 1.71 -16.32
C LEU A 191 3.78 1.30 -15.24
N PRO A 192 3.48 0.24 -14.46
CA PRO A 192 2.30 -0.61 -14.51
C PRO A 192 1.04 0.12 -14.03
N ALA A 193 -0.13 -0.28 -14.53
CA ALA A 193 -1.42 0.32 -14.19
C ALA A 193 -2.58 -0.65 -14.40
N VAL A 194 -3.73 -0.37 -13.80
CA VAL A 194 -4.92 -1.22 -13.95
C VAL A 194 -5.80 -0.74 -15.09
N PHE A 195 -6.36 -1.70 -15.83
CA PHE A 195 -7.20 -1.52 -16.99
C PHE A 195 -8.46 -2.37 -16.87
N THR A 196 -9.51 -1.92 -17.55
CA THR A 196 -10.74 -2.66 -17.76
C THR A 196 -10.83 -3.09 -19.21
N VAL A 197 -11.27 -4.33 -19.44
CA VAL A 197 -11.50 -4.87 -20.78
C VAL A 197 -12.75 -4.25 -21.39
N THR A 198 -12.59 -3.54 -22.51
CA THR A 198 -13.64 -2.82 -23.23
C THR A 198 -13.63 -3.16 -24.72
N GLY A 199 -14.73 -2.85 -25.42
CA GLY A 199 -14.84 -3.11 -26.87
C GLY A 199 -14.95 -4.60 -27.25
N VAL A 200 -15.10 -5.49 -26.28
CA VAL A 200 -15.33 -6.94 -26.47
C VAL A 200 -16.82 -7.23 -26.32
N ALA A 201 -17.39 -8.04 -27.23
CA ALA A 201 -18.80 -8.41 -27.17
C ALA A 201 -19.13 -9.25 -25.92
N ALA A 202 -20.36 -9.14 -25.40
CA ALA A 202 -20.80 -9.80 -24.17
C ALA A 202 -20.59 -11.33 -24.14
N ASN A 203 -20.59 -11.97 -25.31
CA ASN A 203 -20.41 -13.40 -25.51
C ASN A 203 -19.03 -13.77 -26.08
N ASP A 204 -18.06 -12.85 -26.05
CA ASP A 204 -16.70 -13.04 -26.55
C ASP A 204 -15.65 -12.81 -25.43
N LYS A 205 -14.38 -13.06 -25.74
CA LYS A 205 -13.26 -12.90 -24.81
C LYS A 205 -12.08 -12.20 -25.47
N LEU A 206 -11.44 -11.32 -24.71
CA LEU A 206 -10.11 -10.83 -25.04
C LEU A 206 -9.07 -11.89 -24.69
N TRP A 207 -8.47 -12.50 -25.71
CA TRP A 207 -7.52 -13.59 -25.53
C TRP A 207 -6.16 -13.10 -25.04
N VAL A 208 -5.68 -13.68 -23.95
CA VAL A 208 -4.32 -13.54 -23.42
C VAL A 208 -3.42 -14.56 -24.11
N ARG A 209 -2.28 -14.10 -24.60
CA ARG A 209 -1.36 -14.86 -25.45
C ARG A 209 -0.01 -15.09 -24.79
N ASP A 210 0.71 -16.11 -25.23
CA ASP A 210 2.08 -16.44 -24.76
C ASP A 210 3.18 -15.59 -25.41
N ALA A 211 2.84 -14.85 -26.46
CA ALA A 211 3.70 -13.88 -27.14
C ALA A 211 2.88 -12.63 -27.53
N PRO A 212 3.50 -11.45 -27.71
CA PRO A 212 2.83 -10.21 -28.14
C PRO A 212 2.43 -10.28 -29.63
N SER A 213 1.59 -11.25 -29.98
CA SER A 213 1.15 -11.53 -31.34
C SER A 213 -0.22 -12.21 -31.36
N ALA A 214 -1.03 -11.87 -32.36
CA ALA A 214 -2.36 -12.46 -32.56
C ALA A 214 -2.30 -13.98 -32.84
N THR A 215 -1.15 -14.47 -33.33
CA THR A 215 -0.88 -15.89 -33.61
C THR A 215 -0.29 -16.63 -32.41
N GLY A 216 0.01 -15.95 -31.30
CA GLY A 216 0.47 -16.61 -30.08
C GLY A 216 -0.54 -17.63 -29.55
N ALA A 217 -0.07 -18.64 -28.82
CA ALA A 217 -0.93 -19.61 -28.17
C ALA A 217 -1.82 -18.90 -27.13
N ARG A 218 -3.06 -19.37 -26.99
CA ARG A 218 -4.02 -18.80 -26.03
C ARG A 218 -3.72 -19.36 -24.64
N LEU A 219 -3.30 -18.50 -23.73
CA LEU A 219 -3.10 -18.84 -22.31
C LEU A 219 -4.43 -18.79 -21.53
N GLY A 220 -5.34 -17.92 -21.95
CA GLY A 220 -6.64 -17.74 -21.33
C GLY A 220 -7.41 -16.59 -21.98
N GLY A 221 -8.57 -16.23 -21.44
CA GLY A 221 -9.37 -15.14 -21.98
C GLY A 221 -10.02 -14.32 -20.88
N LEU A 222 -9.98 -13.00 -21.04
CA LEU A 222 -10.63 -12.02 -20.18
C LEU A 222 -12.02 -11.73 -20.74
N THR A 223 -13.02 -11.67 -19.86
CA THR A 223 -14.39 -11.31 -20.24
C THR A 223 -14.54 -9.79 -20.34
N PRO A 224 -15.57 -9.27 -21.03
CA PRO A 224 -15.88 -7.85 -21.00
C PRO A 224 -16.02 -7.34 -19.55
N ASN A 225 -15.55 -6.12 -19.30
CA ASN A 225 -15.48 -5.48 -17.98
C ASN A 225 -14.51 -6.14 -16.97
N SER A 226 -13.75 -7.14 -17.38
CA SER A 226 -12.70 -7.71 -16.53
C SER A 226 -11.63 -6.68 -16.18
N VAL A 227 -11.17 -6.71 -14.94
CA VAL A 227 -10.08 -5.88 -14.43
C VAL A 227 -8.74 -6.61 -14.61
N VAL A 228 -7.71 -5.90 -15.07
CA VAL A 228 -6.38 -6.46 -15.34
C VAL A 228 -5.27 -5.46 -15.03
N SER A 229 -4.18 -5.92 -14.41
CA SER A 229 -2.94 -5.14 -14.29
C SER A 229 -2.15 -5.23 -15.59
N LEU A 230 -2.05 -4.11 -16.31
CA LEU A 230 -1.12 -3.96 -17.43
C LEU A 230 0.24 -3.61 -16.86
N ASN A 231 1.17 -4.54 -16.97
CA ASN A 231 2.46 -4.47 -16.28
C ASN A 231 3.50 -3.70 -17.08
N ALA A 232 3.51 -3.84 -18.41
CA ALA A 232 4.42 -3.12 -19.29
C ALA A 232 3.86 -3.12 -20.71
N ARG A 233 4.29 -2.14 -21.51
CA ARG A 233 4.09 -2.20 -22.96
C ARG A 233 5.10 -3.18 -23.56
N ALA A 234 4.66 -4.06 -24.46
CA ALA A 234 5.52 -5.05 -25.13
C ALA A 234 5.80 -4.68 -26.59
N SER A 235 4.81 -4.11 -27.27
CA SER A 235 4.90 -3.53 -28.61
C SER A 235 3.89 -2.39 -28.77
N GLU A 236 3.70 -1.89 -29.99
CA GLU A 236 2.70 -0.84 -30.26
C GLU A 236 1.29 -1.24 -29.79
N ASP A 237 0.85 -2.46 -30.13
CA ASP A 237 -0.50 -2.95 -29.86
C ASP A 237 -0.62 -3.89 -28.66
N TRP A 238 0.50 -4.45 -28.18
CA TRP A 238 0.49 -5.50 -27.16
C TRP A 238 1.09 -5.03 -25.85
N GLY A 239 0.44 -5.39 -24.76
CA GLY A 239 0.93 -5.16 -23.40
C GLY A 239 1.01 -6.45 -22.60
N GLN A 240 1.96 -6.47 -21.68
CA GLN A 240 2.23 -7.58 -20.77
C GLN A 240 1.31 -7.51 -19.56
N ILE A 241 0.74 -8.65 -19.17
CA ILE A 241 -0.08 -8.82 -17.97
C ILE A 241 0.37 -10.08 -17.22
N THR A 242 -0.13 -10.24 -16.00
CA THR A 242 -0.09 -11.51 -15.29
C THR A 242 -1.48 -12.14 -15.29
N LEU A 243 -1.58 -13.35 -15.83
CA LEU A 243 -2.80 -14.16 -15.76
C LEU A 243 -2.49 -15.44 -14.98
N ASN A 244 -3.14 -15.62 -13.83
CA ASN A 244 -3.01 -16.81 -12.99
C ASN A 244 -1.54 -17.16 -12.67
N GLY A 245 -0.73 -16.14 -12.37
CA GLY A 245 0.69 -16.28 -12.03
C GLY A 245 1.64 -16.44 -13.22
N GLN A 246 1.14 -16.51 -14.46
CA GLN A 246 1.94 -16.59 -15.68
C GLN A 246 1.95 -15.25 -16.42
N ILE A 247 3.10 -14.89 -17.00
CA ILE A 247 3.21 -13.76 -17.90
C ILE A 247 2.47 -14.07 -19.20
N GLY A 248 1.60 -13.16 -19.61
CA GLY A 248 0.91 -13.22 -20.89
C GLY A 248 0.78 -11.84 -21.53
N TYR A 249 0.33 -11.82 -22.78
CA TYR A 249 0.22 -10.60 -23.59
C TYR A 249 -1.20 -10.42 -24.08
N VAL A 250 -1.66 -9.17 -24.08
CA VAL A 250 -3.02 -8.81 -24.47
C VAL A 250 -3.00 -7.62 -25.42
N HIS A 251 -3.94 -7.59 -26.37
CA HIS A 251 -4.09 -6.49 -27.30
C HIS A 251 -4.68 -5.27 -26.57
N MET A 252 -3.92 -4.19 -26.49
CA MET A 252 -4.27 -3.02 -25.66
C MET A 252 -5.37 -2.16 -26.25
N GLY A 253 -5.69 -2.31 -27.55
CA GLY A 253 -6.87 -1.65 -28.16
C GLY A 253 -8.22 -2.06 -27.55
N TYR A 254 -8.25 -3.12 -26.73
CA TYR A 254 -9.43 -3.57 -25.97
C TYR A 254 -9.31 -3.27 -24.47
N LEU A 255 -8.40 -2.38 -24.10
CA LEU A 255 -8.19 -1.96 -22.73
C LEU A 255 -8.51 -0.47 -22.61
N THR A 256 -9.27 -0.12 -21.60
CA THR A 256 -9.45 1.26 -21.14
C THR A 256 -8.86 1.36 -19.76
N ARG A 257 -7.98 2.35 -19.51
CA ARG A 257 -7.37 2.52 -18.18
C ARG A 257 -8.48 2.57 -17.15
N ALA A 258 -8.39 1.64 -16.19
CA ALA A 258 -9.22 1.72 -15.02
C ALA A 258 -8.73 2.97 -14.33
N ALA A 259 -9.61 3.96 -14.21
CA ALA A 259 -9.24 5.22 -13.64
C ALA A 259 -8.56 4.97 -12.29
N GLU A 260 -7.30 5.37 -12.16
CA GLU A 260 -6.57 5.45 -10.90
C GLU A 260 -7.17 6.64 -10.12
N SER A 261 -8.45 6.52 -9.77
CA SER A 261 -9.40 7.62 -9.67
C SER A 261 -9.50 8.49 -10.95
N GLY A 262 -10.72 8.70 -11.45
CA GLY A 262 -11.00 9.72 -12.48
C GLY A 262 -11.36 9.23 -13.89
N GLY A 263 -12.67 9.09 -14.14
CA GLY A 263 -13.29 9.07 -15.47
C GLY A 263 -14.79 9.33 -15.37
N THR A 264 -15.20 10.61 -15.45
CA THR A 264 -16.59 11.14 -15.37
C THR A 264 -17.36 11.02 -14.04
N THR A 265 -16.64 10.96 -12.91
CA THR A 265 -17.25 10.79 -11.58
C THR A 265 -16.78 11.82 -10.56
N THR A 266 -16.22 12.98 -10.97
CA THR A 266 -15.69 13.95 -10.00
C THR A 266 -15.94 15.43 -10.35
N VAL A 267 -15.93 16.32 -9.35
CA VAL A 267 -15.94 17.79 -9.49
C VAL A 267 -14.76 18.36 -8.72
N ASN A 268 -13.79 18.96 -9.43
CA ASN A 268 -12.50 19.38 -8.84
C ASN A 268 -11.77 18.25 -8.10
N GLY A 269 -11.93 17.01 -8.56
CA GLY A 269 -11.39 15.80 -7.91
C GLY A 269 -12.29 15.20 -6.82
N PHE A 270 -13.29 15.92 -6.31
CA PHE A 270 -14.26 15.37 -5.36
C PHE A 270 -15.17 14.31 -6.02
N PRO A 271 -15.36 13.12 -5.46
CA PRO A 271 -16.17 12.05 -6.05
C PRO A 271 -17.68 12.37 -6.07
N LEU A 272 -18.33 12.07 -7.19
CA LEU A 272 -19.77 12.08 -7.43
C LEU A 272 -20.26 10.63 -7.60
N GLY A 273 -21.58 10.42 -7.44
CA GLY A 273 -22.13 9.08 -7.25
C GLY A 273 -21.82 8.55 -5.85
N LEU A 274 -21.66 9.45 -4.86
CA LEU A 274 -21.22 9.11 -3.52
C LEU A 274 -22.43 8.77 -2.64
N THR A 275 -22.45 7.61 -2.01
CA THR A 275 -23.41 7.26 -0.96
C THR A 275 -22.66 7.09 0.36
N CYS A 276 -23.04 7.91 1.35
CA CYS A 276 -22.48 7.92 2.69
C CYS A 276 -23.52 7.51 3.73
N ARG A 277 -23.12 6.70 4.72
CA ARG A 277 -24.00 6.20 5.77
C ARG A 277 -23.36 6.39 7.13
N GLY A 278 -24.15 6.85 8.11
CA GLY A 278 -23.73 6.98 9.50
C GLY A 278 -24.68 6.22 10.43
N THR A 279 -24.17 5.80 11.59
CA THR A 279 -24.85 4.79 12.41
C THR A 279 -25.59 5.34 13.62
N GLU A 280 -25.33 6.55 14.07
CA GLU A 280 -26.09 7.15 15.17
C GLU A 280 -26.11 8.69 15.07
N PRO A 281 -27.26 9.31 14.75
CA PRO A 281 -28.48 8.66 14.26
C PRO A 281 -28.24 7.97 12.92
N PHE A 282 -29.09 6.99 12.55
CA PHE A 282 -29.02 6.40 11.22
C PHE A 282 -29.38 7.44 10.15
N TRP A 283 -28.44 7.69 9.24
CA TRP A 283 -28.64 8.61 8.13
C TRP A 283 -27.94 8.12 6.87
N THR A 284 -28.42 8.61 5.73
CA THR A 284 -27.81 8.42 4.41
C THR A 284 -27.70 9.76 3.71
N LEU A 285 -26.52 10.05 3.16
CA LEU A 285 -26.27 11.20 2.30
C LEU A 285 -25.84 10.69 0.93
N THR A 286 -26.53 11.11 -0.12
CA THR A 286 -26.20 10.77 -1.51
C THR A 286 -25.80 12.03 -2.27
N VAL A 287 -24.65 12.01 -2.94
CA VAL A 287 -24.21 13.03 -3.91
C VAL A 287 -24.22 12.40 -5.30
N ALA A 288 -25.28 12.63 -6.06
CA ALA A 288 -25.47 12.05 -7.38
C ALA A 288 -24.49 12.61 -8.43
N GLN A 289 -24.39 11.93 -9.57
CA GLN A 289 -23.54 12.33 -10.69
C GLN A 289 -23.92 13.69 -11.31
N ASP A 290 -25.17 14.12 -11.17
CA ASP A 290 -25.65 15.44 -11.60
C ASP A 290 -25.48 16.53 -10.52
N ARG A 291 -24.76 16.22 -9.44
CA ARG A 291 -24.50 17.08 -8.25
C ARG A 291 -25.70 17.29 -7.34
N THR A 292 -26.78 16.55 -7.54
CA THR A 292 -27.90 16.50 -6.60
C THR A 292 -27.43 15.91 -5.28
N VAL A 293 -27.80 16.55 -4.16
CA VAL A 293 -27.48 16.11 -2.81
C VAL A 293 -28.79 15.84 -2.06
N GLU A 294 -28.94 14.60 -1.61
CA GLU A 294 -30.09 14.11 -0.84
C GLU A 294 -29.61 13.60 0.51
N TYR A 295 -30.29 14.02 1.59
CA TYR A 295 -30.03 13.54 2.94
C TYR A 295 -31.33 12.95 3.51
N THR A 296 -31.21 11.77 4.09
CA THR A 296 -32.30 11.10 4.80
C THR A 296 -31.83 10.63 6.16
N SER A 297 -32.70 10.73 7.16
CA SER A 297 -32.46 10.16 8.49
C SER A 297 -33.70 9.47 9.01
N LEU A 298 -33.52 8.50 9.91
CA LEU A 298 -34.65 7.81 10.55
C LEU A 298 -35.44 8.71 11.52
N ILE A 299 -34.82 9.78 12.02
CA ILE A 299 -35.43 10.66 13.02
C ILE A 299 -36.19 11.81 12.36
N ASP A 300 -35.53 12.52 11.44
CA ASP A 300 -36.07 13.75 10.84
C ASP A 300 -36.72 13.49 9.46
N GLY A 301 -36.56 12.29 8.90
CA GLY A 301 -37.00 11.95 7.55
C GLY A 301 -36.06 12.49 6.47
N ALA A 302 -36.59 12.69 5.26
CA ALA A 302 -35.86 13.25 4.13
C ALA A 302 -35.82 14.78 4.22
N ASP A 303 -34.62 15.34 4.11
CA ASP A 303 -34.43 16.78 3.96
C ASP A 303 -34.72 17.20 2.51
N PRO A 304 -35.02 18.49 2.25
CA PRO A 304 -35.16 18.99 0.90
C PRO A 304 -33.88 18.78 0.08
N ILE A 305 -34.05 18.26 -1.14
CA ILE A 305 -32.97 18.07 -2.10
C ILE A 305 -32.27 19.41 -2.38
N THR A 306 -30.95 19.37 -2.34
CA THR A 306 -30.09 20.51 -2.66
C THR A 306 -29.08 20.13 -3.75
N SER A 307 -28.21 21.06 -4.14
CA SER A 307 -27.07 20.80 -5.03
C SER A 307 -25.75 21.10 -4.33
N LEU A 308 -24.70 20.42 -4.79
CA LEU A 308 -23.32 20.68 -4.40
C LEU A 308 -22.91 22.08 -4.88
N THR A 309 -22.54 22.98 -3.96
CA THR A 309 -22.20 24.37 -4.27
C THR A 309 -20.69 24.61 -4.32
N GLN A 310 -19.90 23.85 -3.56
CA GLN A 310 -18.45 23.99 -3.52
C GLN A 310 -17.79 22.64 -3.22
N THR A 311 -16.65 22.39 -3.87
CA THR A 311 -15.70 21.33 -3.51
C THR A 311 -14.28 21.87 -3.56
N THR A 312 -13.48 21.60 -2.53
CA THR A 312 -12.09 22.07 -2.42
C THR A 312 -11.19 20.93 -1.94
N PRO A 313 -10.15 20.56 -2.70
CA PRO A 313 -9.14 19.58 -2.24
C PRO A 313 -8.23 20.17 -1.16
N ALA A 314 -7.45 19.30 -0.51
CA ALA A 314 -6.36 19.71 0.35
C ALA A 314 -5.25 20.47 -0.41
N ILE A 315 -4.42 21.23 0.33
CA ILE A 315 -3.24 21.90 -0.24
C ILE A 315 -2.28 20.81 -0.73
N GLY A 316 -2.08 20.72 -2.05
CA GLY A 316 -1.37 19.61 -2.70
C GLY A 316 -2.25 18.79 -3.67
N GLY A 317 -3.57 18.99 -3.62
CA GLY A 317 -4.54 18.25 -4.43
C GLY A 317 -4.98 16.95 -3.76
N GLY A 318 -6.19 16.48 -4.06
CA GLY A 318 -6.71 15.23 -3.50
C GLY A 318 -7.45 15.38 -2.16
N TYR A 319 -7.55 14.24 -1.47
CA TYR A 319 -8.12 14.14 -0.14
C TYR A 319 -7.22 14.80 0.93
N PRO A 320 -7.80 15.26 2.05
CA PRO A 320 -9.23 15.35 2.28
C PRO A 320 -9.88 16.44 1.42
N TYR A 321 -11.09 16.18 0.94
CA TYR A 321 -11.91 17.17 0.26
C TYR A 321 -12.87 17.82 1.24
N THR A 322 -13.01 19.13 1.15
CA THR A 322 -14.13 19.83 1.79
C THR A 322 -15.22 20.09 0.76
N PHE A 323 -16.49 19.98 1.16
CA PHE A 323 -17.61 20.32 0.31
C PHE A 323 -18.69 21.12 1.04
N GLY A 324 -19.53 21.80 0.27
CA GLY A 324 -20.72 22.50 0.74
C GLY A 324 -21.93 22.23 -0.15
N ALA A 325 -23.10 22.11 0.49
CA ALA A 325 -24.40 21.97 -0.14
C ALA A 325 -25.49 22.58 0.76
N GLN A 326 -25.80 23.87 0.60
CA GLN A 326 -26.76 24.62 1.43
C GLN A 326 -26.45 24.51 2.94
N ARG A 327 -27.25 23.73 3.69
CA ARG A 327 -27.11 23.52 5.15
C ARG A 327 -26.11 22.43 5.52
N TYR A 328 -25.53 21.75 4.53
CA TYR A 328 -24.55 20.68 4.69
C TYR A 328 -23.16 21.16 4.30
N SER A 329 -22.17 20.80 5.10
CA SER A 329 -20.76 20.91 4.75
C SER A 329 -20.01 19.73 5.33
N GLY A 330 -18.96 19.25 4.69
CA GLY A 330 -18.22 18.13 5.25
C GLY A 330 -16.81 17.98 4.72
N THR A 331 -16.06 17.14 5.41
CA THR A 331 -14.72 16.69 5.02
C THR A 331 -14.80 15.23 4.67
N LEU A 332 -14.54 14.90 3.41
CA LEU A 332 -14.42 13.55 2.90
C LEU A 332 -12.94 13.18 2.85
N ASP A 333 -12.57 12.06 3.46
CA ASP A 333 -11.19 11.55 3.50
C ASP A 333 -11.13 10.15 2.88
N GLN A 334 -9.99 9.78 2.29
CA GLN A 334 -9.75 8.46 1.71
C GLN A 334 -9.29 7.46 2.77
N THR A 335 -9.92 7.52 3.94
CA THR A 335 -9.68 6.58 5.02
C THR A 335 -10.82 5.58 5.02
N ALA A 336 -10.49 4.30 4.85
CA ALA A 336 -11.48 3.24 4.98
C ALA A 336 -12.12 3.30 6.38
N CYS A 337 -13.42 3.05 6.44
CA CYS A 337 -14.11 2.95 7.73
C CYS A 337 -15.21 1.90 7.67
N SER A 338 -15.63 1.47 8.85
CA SER A 338 -16.71 0.52 9.03
C SER A 338 -17.84 1.20 9.78
N ASP A 339 -19.07 0.89 9.38
CA ASP A 339 -20.27 1.25 10.14
C ASP A 339 -20.46 0.33 11.38
N GLY A 340 -19.58 -0.66 11.58
CA GLY A 340 -19.59 -1.57 12.73
C GLY A 340 -20.80 -2.52 12.77
N MET A 341 -21.62 -2.55 11.71
CA MET A 341 -22.87 -3.32 11.65
C MET A 341 -23.10 -4.06 10.34
N SER A 342 -22.44 -3.67 9.24
CA SER A 342 -22.56 -4.34 7.95
C SER A 342 -21.23 -4.92 7.45
N ASP A 343 -21.33 -5.95 6.61
CA ASP A 343 -20.19 -6.54 5.88
C ASP A 343 -19.77 -5.67 4.67
N ILE A 344 -20.29 -4.44 4.57
CA ILE A 344 -20.00 -3.51 3.47
C ILE A 344 -18.69 -2.80 3.79
N SER A 345 -17.68 -3.00 2.94
CA SER A 345 -16.43 -2.25 3.00
C SER A 345 -16.64 -0.85 2.44
N TYR A 346 -16.41 0.19 3.24
CA TYR A 346 -16.42 1.57 2.77
C TYR A 346 -14.99 2.07 2.55
N SER A 347 -14.77 2.71 1.40
CA SER A 347 -13.45 3.17 0.95
C SER A 347 -13.08 4.58 1.44
N MET A 348 -14.04 5.30 2.03
CA MET A 348 -13.88 6.69 2.47
C MET A 348 -14.62 6.96 3.77
N SER A 349 -14.13 7.92 4.54
CA SER A 349 -14.76 8.42 5.75
C SER A 349 -15.25 9.86 5.55
N LEU A 350 -16.33 10.20 6.25
CA LEU A 350 -16.97 11.50 6.16
C LEU A 350 -17.20 12.06 7.55
N ILE A 351 -16.71 13.28 7.76
CA ILE A 351 -17.15 14.17 8.84
C ILE A 351 -18.13 15.17 8.22
N LEU A 352 -19.40 15.06 8.56
CA LEU A 352 -20.48 15.89 8.04
C LEU A 352 -20.97 16.87 9.12
N THR A 353 -21.02 18.15 8.78
CA THR A 353 -21.66 19.18 9.60
C THR A 353 -23.01 19.56 8.98
N ARG A 354 -24.09 19.47 9.78
CA ARG A 354 -25.45 19.85 9.39
C ARG A 354 -25.91 21.06 10.23
N ALA A 355 -26.23 22.17 9.57
CA ALA A 355 -26.80 23.35 10.24
C ALA A 355 -28.29 23.13 10.55
N GLN A 356 -28.72 23.40 11.78
CA GLN A 356 -30.11 23.24 12.24
C GLN A 356 -30.93 24.52 12.06
N SER A 357 -32.22 24.38 11.77
CA SER A 357 -33.15 25.50 11.50
C SER A 357 -33.37 26.44 12.70
N GLY A 358 -33.08 25.98 13.92
CA GLY A 358 -33.20 26.76 15.17
C GLY A 358 -31.93 27.49 15.61
N GLY A 359 -30.86 27.45 14.82
CA GLY A 359 -29.54 27.97 15.18
C GLY A 359 -28.72 26.93 15.94
N GLY A 360 -27.68 26.42 15.29
CA GLY A 360 -26.81 25.35 15.81
C GLY A 360 -26.27 24.49 14.67
N SER A 361 -25.21 23.73 14.94
CA SER A 361 -24.64 22.77 14.00
C SER A 361 -24.35 21.47 14.72
N GLU A 362 -24.72 20.35 14.10
CA GLU A 362 -24.32 19.03 14.56
C GLU A 362 -23.24 18.45 13.66
N THR A 363 -22.35 17.64 14.24
CA THR A 363 -21.32 16.91 13.51
C THR A 363 -21.67 15.43 13.55
N LEU A 364 -21.67 14.81 12.37
CA LEU A 364 -22.01 13.43 12.12
C LEU A 364 -20.79 12.74 11.49
N TYR A 365 -20.61 11.46 11.82
CA TYR A 365 -19.56 10.63 11.26
C TYR A 365 -20.20 9.54 10.41
N GLY A 366 -19.62 9.29 9.25
CA GLY A 366 -20.14 8.28 8.33
C GLY A 366 -19.06 7.72 7.42
N CYS A 367 -19.45 6.67 6.72
CA CYS A 367 -18.62 5.93 5.79
C CYS A 367 -19.23 5.99 4.40
N CYS A 368 -18.40 6.16 3.37
CA CYS A 368 -18.86 6.42 2.01
C CYS A 368 -18.27 5.45 0.99
N ASN A 369 -19.07 5.20 -0.04
CA ASN A 369 -18.64 4.55 -1.27
C ASN A 369 -19.16 5.32 -2.48
N VAL A 370 -18.48 5.14 -3.61
CA VAL A 370 -19.04 5.52 -4.90
C VAL A 370 -19.91 4.36 -5.39
N GLU A 371 -21.15 4.64 -5.74
CA GLU A 371 -22.18 3.69 -6.23
C GLU A 371 -22.58 3.97 -7.69
#